data_AF-A0A173RWZ5-F1
#
_entry.id   AF-A0A173RWZ5-F1
#
_cell.length_a   1.000
_cell.length_b   1.000
_cell.length_c   1.000
_cell.angle_alpha   90.00
_cell.angle_beta   90.00
_cell.angle_gamma   90.00
#
_symmetry.space_group_name_H-M   'P 1'
#
loop_
_entity.id
_entity.type
_entity.pdbx_description
1 polymer ?
#
loop_
_entity_poly.entity_id
_entity_poly.type
_entity_poly.pdbx_seq_one_letter_code
_entity_poly.pdbx_strand_id
1 'polypeptide(L)'
;MNILIKNSSIKYMLCYLILLLTNSILMWNFNLSNKDNYVNILILSWYINFIVVISGWIMYKTLGNSIGLQHIVILICFLFNFGQTFLWSLGVHSDNEIGTTKLFSNYRIPTNKDIYNALVFSEYCFVLLIFGMIVFSGFTIKRKSKNGEDNANIFFDVLYRVSVILGWVVIPLTFVRVFITLFFSAFNGYSALYYSSFQIPAILDFAEKLFFPVVVGILVGSRYKKIRVAYVIFALFVILYSLSGERGNWIYDLLVLIWMHHKYYKKINFMKILKLSIVAFVSLYIVAAIVDLRQYGLMNITFNELLETFNVGNSPIIRFLMEMGQSLGVTIMVLGYGRDVFPFTNSFGYSILGSVSTELARLIGIPVVYLSNYFSQDVLKITYGTGFNFFAETYINGSVIYMFIWGAFIQLILSNYKNQNSEFRKYVGCIVTPIICSCFRGESLAVFKNIVQIGILYPLILFGIFKLVMKKKNEMY
;
A
#
# COMPACT_ATOMS: atom_id res chain seq x y z
N MET A 1 -15.67 -26.02 16.04
CA MET A 1 -14.69 -24.92 15.84
C MET A 1 -14.94 -23.92 16.95
N ASN A 2 -14.07 -23.84 17.96
CA ASN A 2 -14.34 -22.96 19.10
C ASN A 2 -13.69 -21.60 18.86
N ILE A 3 -14.52 -20.57 18.74
CA ILE A 3 -14.08 -19.17 18.69
C ILE A 3 -13.84 -18.74 20.14
N LEU A 4 -12.59 -18.41 20.48
CA LEU A 4 -12.25 -17.84 21.77
C LEU A 4 -11.80 -16.40 21.56
N ILE A 5 -12.47 -15.47 22.24
CA ILE A 5 -12.03 -14.08 22.35
C ILE A 5 -11.04 -14.00 23.52
N LYS A 6 -9.87 -13.42 23.29
CA LYS A 6 -8.87 -13.25 24.36
C LYS A 6 -9.30 -12.10 25.28
N ASN A 7 -9.34 -12.28 26.60
CA ASN A 7 -9.73 -11.18 27.51
C ASN A 7 -8.89 -9.90 27.33
N SER A 8 -7.61 -10.03 26.93
CA SER A 8 -6.77 -8.87 26.62
C SER A 8 -7.21 -8.10 25.38
N SER A 9 -7.76 -8.76 24.35
CA SER A 9 -8.25 -8.06 23.14
C SER A 9 -9.54 -7.31 23.41
N ILE A 10 -10.42 -7.81 24.30
CA ILE A 10 -11.65 -7.10 24.71
C ILE A 10 -11.30 -5.76 25.35
N LYS A 11 -10.29 -5.71 26.23
CA LYS A 11 -9.81 -4.46 26.84
C LYS A 11 -9.40 -3.44 25.78
N TYR A 12 -8.59 -3.83 24.80
CA TYR A 12 -8.11 -2.92 23.76
C TYR A 12 -9.20 -2.53 22.75
N MET A 13 -10.16 -3.42 22.48
CA MET A 13 -11.38 -3.09 21.73
C MET A 13 -12.20 -2.02 22.45
N LEU A 14 -12.41 -2.14 23.76
CA LEU A 14 -13.11 -1.13 24.56
C LEU A 14 -12.34 0.20 24.60
N CYS A 15 -11.01 0.18 24.78
CA CYS A 15 -10.20 1.39 24.70
C CYS A 15 -10.33 2.08 23.34
N TYR A 16 -10.35 1.33 22.24
CA TYR A 16 -10.48 1.90 20.91
C TYR A 16 -11.91 2.39 20.63
N LEU A 17 -12.93 1.73 21.17
CA LEU A 17 -14.31 2.20 21.11
C LEU A 17 -14.47 3.53 21.85
N ILE A 18 -13.86 3.68 23.02
CA ILE A 18 -13.83 4.95 23.75
C ILE A 18 -13.14 6.02 22.90
N LEU A 19 -12.00 5.72 22.27
CA LEU A 19 -11.33 6.64 21.36
C LEU A 19 -12.23 7.06 20.18
N LEU A 20 -12.99 6.13 19.62
CA LEU A 20 -13.93 6.40 18.52
C LEU A 20 -15.09 7.31 18.97
N LEU A 21 -15.62 7.08 20.17
CA LEU A 21 -16.66 7.91 20.78
C LEU A 21 -16.14 9.31 21.10
N THR A 22 -14.97 9.44 21.73
CA THR A 22 -14.36 10.74 22.02
C THR A 22 -14.03 11.50 20.74
N ASN A 23 -13.53 10.81 19.72
CA ASN A 23 -13.30 11.40 18.42
C ASN A 23 -14.61 11.91 17.80
N SER A 24 -15.68 11.11 17.83
CA SER A 24 -16.98 11.52 17.30
C SER A 24 -17.53 12.78 18.00
N ILE A 25 -17.36 12.89 19.32
CA ILE A 25 -17.77 14.06 20.11
C ILE A 25 -16.90 15.28 19.78
N LEU A 26 -15.58 15.10 19.71
CA LEU A 26 -14.65 16.19 19.36
C LEU A 26 -14.92 16.71 17.95
N MET A 27 -15.11 15.82 16.97
CA MET A 27 -15.44 16.19 15.59
C MET A 27 -16.80 16.83 15.45
N TRP A 28 -17.78 16.45 16.27
CA TRP A 28 -19.05 17.18 16.35
C TRP A 28 -18.83 18.63 16.78
N ASN A 29 -18.04 18.84 17.84
CA ASN A 29 -17.71 20.18 18.32
C ASN A 29 -16.87 20.99 17.32
N PHE A 30 -15.92 20.36 16.64
CA PHE A 30 -15.14 21.03 15.60
C PHE A 30 -15.99 21.33 14.35
N ASN A 31 -16.99 20.50 14.01
CA ASN A 31 -17.90 20.80 12.92
C ASN A 31 -18.78 22.03 13.17
N LEU A 32 -19.02 22.37 14.44
CA LEU A 32 -19.70 23.61 14.88
C LEU A 32 -18.76 24.83 14.86
N SER A 33 -17.44 24.62 14.74
CA SER A 33 -16.44 25.69 14.66
C SER A 33 -16.30 26.25 13.24
N ASN A 34 -15.68 27.44 13.12
CA ASN A 34 -15.52 28.09 11.82
C ASN A 34 -14.56 27.31 10.90
N LYS A 35 -15.11 26.62 9.89
CA LYS A 35 -14.37 25.72 8.98
C LYS A 35 -13.39 26.44 8.04
N ASP A 36 -13.51 27.75 7.87
CA ASP A 36 -12.63 28.54 7.00
C ASP A 36 -11.31 28.94 7.67
N ASN A 37 -11.17 28.70 8.99
CA ASN A 37 -9.99 29.08 9.75
C ASN A 37 -8.85 28.05 9.62
N TYR A 38 -7.70 28.49 9.09
CA TYR A 38 -6.49 27.68 8.96
C TYR A 38 -5.99 27.10 10.30
N VAL A 39 -6.20 27.81 11.42
CA VAL A 39 -5.83 27.31 12.76
C VAL A 39 -6.52 25.98 13.08
N ASN A 40 -7.75 25.79 12.60
CA ASN A 40 -8.49 24.54 12.81
C ASN A 40 -7.86 23.36 12.03
N ILE A 41 -7.27 23.62 10.86
CA ILE A 41 -6.51 22.62 10.09
C ILE A 41 -5.27 22.20 10.87
N LEU A 42 -4.54 23.15 11.47
CA LEU A 42 -3.35 22.85 12.29
C LEU A 42 -3.69 22.01 13.53
N ILE A 43 -4.74 22.39 14.27
CA ILE A 43 -5.21 21.64 15.45
C ILE A 43 -5.61 20.21 15.05
N LEU A 44 -6.39 20.08 13.96
CA LEU A 44 -6.80 18.80 13.42
C LEU A 44 -5.61 17.95 12.98
N SER A 45 -4.58 18.58 12.39
CA SER A 45 -3.35 17.91 11.97
C SER A 45 -2.60 17.29 13.14
N TRP A 46 -2.44 18.03 14.24
CA TRP A 46 -1.88 17.50 15.49
C TRP A 46 -2.72 16.36 16.07
N TYR A 47 -4.04 16.51 16.04
CA TYR A 47 -4.96 15.51 16.55
C TYR A 47 -4.88 14.18 15.78
N ILE A 48 -4.83 14.24 14.44
CA ILE A 48 -4.65 13.06 13.58
C ILE A 48 -3.33 12.37 13.89
N ASN A 49 -2.22 13.10 14.02
CA ASN A 49 -0.93 12.52 14.39
C ASN A 49 -0.98 11.79 15.73
N PHE A 50 -1.65 12.38 16.72
CA PHE A 50 -1.86 11.76 18.03
C PHE A 50 -2.68 10.47 17.93
N ILE A 51 -3.77 10.46 17.15
CA ILE A 51 -4.59 9.26 16.91
C ILE A 51 -3.78 8.15 16.25
N VAL A 52 -2.91 8.48 15.30
CA VAL A 52 -2.07 7.49 14.60
C VAL A 52 -1.10 6.84 15.58
N VAL A 53 -0.45 7.62 16.44
CA VAL A 53 0.46 7.10 17.49
C VAL A 53 -0.28 6.18 18.46
N ILE A 54 -1.46 6.60 18.95
CA ILE A 54 -2.28 5.78 19.84
C ILE A 54 -2.74 4.49 19.13
N SER A 55 -3.22 4.61 17.89
CA SER A 55 -3.67 3.46 17.09
C SER A 55 -2.55 2.44 16.88
N GLY A 56 -1.34 2.91 16.58
CA GLY A 56 -0.14 2.07 16.49
C GLY A 56 0.20 1.40 17.82
N TRP A 57 0.14 2.13 18.94
CA TRP A 57 0.41 1.56 20.27
C TRP A 57 -0.64 0.52 20.70
N ILE A 58 -1.93 0.79 20.47
CA ILE A 58 -3.01 -0.16 20.76
C ILE A 58 -2.83 -1.41 19.90
N MET A 59 -2.50 -1.27 18.62
CA MET A 59 -2.21 -2.40 17.72
C MET A 59 -1.02 -3.23 18.22
N TYR A 60 0.07 -2.58 18.62
CA TYR A 60 1.25 -3.23 19.21
C TYR A 60 0.91 -4.07 20.44
N LYS A 61 0.09 -3.51 21.34
CA LYS A 61 -0.39 -4.21 22.54
C LYS A 61 -1.30 -5.38 22.19
N THR A 62 -2.19 -5.19 21.23
CA THR A 62 -3.13 -6.20 20.76
C THR A 62 -2.42 -7.40 20.14
N LEU A 63 -1.33 -7.15 19.41
CA LEU A 63 -0.45 -8.18 18.83
C LEU A 63 0.56 -8.78 19.83
N GLY A 64 0.39 -8.51 21.13
CA GLY A 64 1.21 -9.11 22.18
C GLY A 64 2.60 -8.50 22.32
N ASN A 65 2.71 -7.17 22.20
CA ASN A 65 3.96 -6.41 22.23
C ASN A 65 4.90 -6.80 21.08
N SER A 66 4.39 -6.86 19.85
CA SER A 66 5.22 -7.10 18.67
C SER A 66 4.78 -6.30 17.46
N ILE A 67 5.76 -5.84 16.68
CA ILE A 67 5.52 -5.18 15.40
C ILE A 67 5.18 -6.26 14.37
N GLY A 68 3.97 -6.17 13.82
CA GLY A 68 3.45 -7.04 12.75
C GLY A 68 3.22 -6.27 11.44
N LEU A 69 2.83 -7.00 10.39
CA LEU A 69 2.48 -6.45 9.07
C LEU A 69 1.39 -5.38 9.15
N GLN A 70 0.49 -5.46 10.14
CA GLN A 70 -0.52 -4.45 10.46
C GLN A 70 0.09 -3.05 10.65
N HIS A 71 1.27 -2.94 11.27
CA HIS A 71 1.90 -1.66 11.52
C HIS A 71 2.44 -1.03 10.22
N ILE A 72 2.83 -1.86 9.25
CA ILE A 72 3.21 -1.39 7.91
C ILE A 72 1.98 -0.80 7.22
N VAL A 73 0.83 -1.48 7.28
CA VAL A 73 -0.44 -0.97 6.74
C VAL A 73 -0.83 0.36 7.37
N ILE A 74 -0.73 0.49 8.70
CA ILE A 74 -1.00 1.74 9.43
C ILE A 74 -0.06 2.86 8.96
N LEU A 75 1.24 2.58 8.88
CA LEU A 75 2.24 3.55 8.45
C LEU A 75 2.00 4.04 7.02
N ILE A 76 1.73 3.13 6.09
CA ILE A 76 1.43 3.47 4.69
C ILE A 76 0.13 4.26 4.61
N CYS A 77 -0.93 3.82 5.29
CA CYS A 77 -2.19 4.57 5.34
C CYS A 77 -1.97 6.01 5.80
N PHE A 78 -1.14 6.19 6.83
CA PHE A 78 -0.78 7.49 7.35
C PHE A 78 0.00 8.34 6.35
N LEU A 79 1.07 7.78 5.76
CA LEU A 79 1.90 8.51 4.80
C LEU A 79 1.08 9.00 3.59
N PHE A 80 0.17 8.17 3.06
CA PHE A 80 -0.60 8.54 1.87
C PHE A 80 -1.72 9.55 2.14
N ASN A 81 -2.44 9.40 3.25
CA ASN A 81 -3.62 10.24 3.52
C ASN A 81 -3.30 11.46 4.40
N PHE A 82 -2.20 11.42 5.15
CA PHE A 82 -1.85 12.43 6.15
C PHE A 82 -0.37 12.86 6.09
N GLY A 83 0.37 12.51 5.05
CA GLY A 83 1.79 12.89 4.90
C GLY A 83 2.02 14.41 4.90
N GLN A 84 1.19 15.18 4.18
CA GLN A 84 1.24 16.65 4.21
C GLN A 84 0.77 17.20 5.56
N THR A 85 -0.29 16.61 6.12
CA THR A 85 -0.84 16.94 7.44
C THR A 85 0.21 16.84 8.55
N PHE A 86 1.09 15.82 8.48
CA PHE A 86 2.23 15.70 9.38
C PHE A 86 3.16 16.91 9.29
N LEU A 87 3.52 17.32 8.07
CA LEU A 87 4.40 18.48 7.85
C LEU A 87 3.73 19.79 8.28
N TRP A 88 2.44 19.98 7.99
CA TRP A 88 1.66 21.14 8.43
C TRP A 88 1.63 21.26 9.96
N SER A 89 1.50 20.14 10.67
CA SER A 89 1.53 20.16 12.14
C SER A 89 2.87 20.68 12.71
N LEU A 90 3.97 20.49 11.97
CA LEU A 90 5.30 20.98 12.32
C LEU A 90 5.58 22.38 11.79
N GLY A 91 4.61 23.02 11.10
CA GLY A 91 4.78 24.31 10.45
C GLY A 91 5.67 24.27 9.20
N VAL A 92 5.87 23.08 8.62
CA VAL A 92 6.66 22.90 7.39
C VAL A 92 5.72 22.99 6.20
N HIS A 93 5.96 23.99 5.35
CA HIS A 93 5.17 24.30 4.16
C HIS A 93 6.02 24.23 2.89
N SER A 94 5.36 23.98 1.77
CA SER A 94 6.00 23.94 0.44
C SER A 94 5.09 24.59 -0.60
N ASP A 95 5.67 25.21 -1.63
CA ASP A 95 4.91 25.96 -2.63
C ASP A 95 3.88 25.11 -3.39
N ASN A 96 4.11 23.79 -3.50
CA ASN A 96 3.24 22.84 -4.22
C ASN A 96 2.35 21.98 -3.30
N GLU A 97 1.99 22.50 -2.13
CA GLU A 97 1.10 21.81 -1.20
C GLU A 97 -0.40 21.94 -1.52
N ILE A 98 -1.21 21.10 -0.89
CA ILE A 98 -2.66 21.20 -0.98
C ILE A 98 -3.09 22.54 -0.36
N GLY A 99 -3.77 23.38 -1.16
CA GLY A 99 -4.26 24.69 -0.74
C GLY A 99 -3.48 25.87 -1.30
N THR A 100 -2.29 25.66 -1.88
CA THR A 100 -1.49 26.72 -2.53
C THR A 100 -1.57 26.66 -4.05
N THR A 101 -1.81 25.48 -4.61
CA THR A 101 -1.86 25.24 -6.07
C THR A 101 -3.13 24.54 -6.51
N LYS A 102 -3.41 24.60 -7.82
CA LYS A 102 -4.52 23.87 -8.43
C LYS A 102 -4.28 22.37 -8.31
N LEU A 103 -5.24 21.66 -7.73
CA LEU A 103 -5.17 20.19 -7.70
C LEU A 103 -5.32 19.63 -9.11
N PHE A 104 -4.38 18.78 -9.51
CA PHE A 104 -4.41 18.05 -10.78
C PHE A 104 -4.68 18.94 -12.02
N SER A 105 -4.03 20.12 -12.06
CA SER A 105 -4.02 21.09 -13.17
C SER A 105 -5.35 21.80 -13.47
N ASN A 106 -6.48 21.09 -13.43
CA ASN A 106 -7.79 21.56 -13.84
C ASN A 106 -8.73 21.88 -12.67
N TYR A 107 -8.47 21.35 -11.48
CA TYR A 107 -9.31 21.63 -10.32
C TYR A 107 -8.90 22.93 -9.64
N ARG A 108 -9.87 23.62 -9.03
CA ARG A 108 -9.62 24.87 -8.30
C ARG A 108 -8.66 24.63 -7.13
N ILE A 109 -8.03 25.71 -6.68
CA ILE A 109 -7.28 25.68 -5.42
C ILE A 109 -8.28 25.34 -4.29
N PRO A 110 -8.04 24.28 -3.50
CA PRO A 110 -8.90 23.93 -2.38
C PRO A 110 -8.95 25.06 -1.36
N THR A 111 -10.15 25.35 -0.82
CA THR A 111 -10.28 26.27 0.31
C THR A 111 -9.94 25.54 1.60
N ASN A 112 -9.71 26.30 2.68
CA ASN A 112 -9.53 25.75 4.02
C ASN A 112 -10.69 24.82 4.42
N LYS A 113 -11.93 25.17 4.06
CA LYS A 113 -13.10 24.33 4.31
C LYS A 113 -13.05 23.00 3.58
N ASP A 114 -12.58 22.98 2.34
CA ASP A 114 -12.45 21.72 1.57
C ASP A 114 -11.41 20.79 2.22
N ILE A 115 -10.25 21.35 2.58
CA ILE A 115 -9.17 20.62 3.25
C ILE A 115 -9.66 20.09 4.60
N TYR A 116 -10.29 20.95 5.39
CA TYR A 116 -10.84 20.60 6.69
C TYR A 116 -11.85 19.44 6.59
N ASN A 117 -12.83 19.53 5.69
CA ASN A 117 -13.84 18.47 5.51
C ASN A 117 -13.20 17.14 5.08
N ALA A 118 -12.19 17.19 4.19
CA ALA A 118 -11.48 16.00 3.74
C ALA A 118 -10.63 15.36 4.85
N LEU A 119 -10.01 16.16 5.72
CA LEU A 119 -9.27 15.67 6.87
C LEU A 119 -10.20 14.95 7.85
N VAL A 120 -11.31 15.57 8.23
CA VAL A 120 -12.32 14.97 9.13
C VAL A 120 -12.83 13.65 8.54
N PHE A 121 -13.21 13.64 7.26
CA PHE A 121 -13.71 12.43 6.61
C PHE A 121 -12.64 11.32 6.53
N SER A 122 -11.41 11.66 6.17
CA SER A 122 -10.30 10.71 6.08
C SER A 122 -9.93 10.14 7.45
N GLU A 123 -10.04 10.95 8.49
CA GLU A 123 -9.82 10.52 9.86
C GLU A 123 -10.87 9.51 10.33
N TYR A 124 -12.16 9.74 10.05
CA TYR A 124 -13.21 8.74 10.32
C TYR A 124 -12.93 7.42 9.60
N CYS A 125 -12.52 7.50 8.33
CA CYS A 125 -12.11 6.32 7.55
C CYS A 125 -10.94 5.57 8.21
N PHE A 126 -9.92 6.30 8.66
CA PHE A 126 -8.77 5.74 9.35
C PHE A 126 -9.16 5.05 10.67
N VAL A 127 -9.93 5.73 11.52
CA VAL A 127 -10.33 5.18 12.82
C VAL A 127 -11.19 3.93 12.64
N LEU A 128 -12.13 3.92 11.70
CA LEU A 128 -12.95 2.73 11.42
C LEU A 128 -12.14 1.58 10.85
N LEU A 129 -11.16 1.86 9.98
CA LEU A 129 -10.20 0.88 9.49
C LEU A 129 -9.47 0.18 10.63
N ILE A 130 -8.86 0.96 11.53
CA ILE A 130 -8.14 0.41 12.67
C ILE A 130 -9.08 -0.33 13.63
N PHE A 131 -10.29 0.19 13.85
CA PHE A 131 -11.27 -0.47 14.70
C PHE A 131 -11.63 -1.86 14.15
N GLY A 132 -11.89 -1.97 12.84
CA GLY A 132 -12.11 -3.25 12.16
C GLY A 132 -10.95 -4.22 12.37
N MET A 133 -9.71 -3.74 12.26
CA MET A 133 -8.53 -4.56 12.52
C MET A 133 -8.45 -5.03 13.98
N ILE A 134 -8.73 -4.16 14.96
CA ILE A 134 -8.67 -4.51 16.38
C ILE A 134 -9.77 -5.48 16.76
N VAL A 135 -11.01 -5.29 16.31
CA VAL A 135 -12.12 -6.21 16.58
C VAL A 135 -11.76 -7.62 16.13
N PHE A 136 -11.23 -7.74 14.91
CA PHE A 136 -10.92 -9.05 14.34
C PHE A 136 -9.63 -9.69 14.87
N SER A 137 -8.81 -8.92 15.59
CA SER A 137 -7.58 -9.43 16.20
C SER A 137 -7.83 -10.33 17.41
N GLY A 138 -8.97 -10.15 18.08
CA GLY A 138 -9.35 -10.90 19.27
C GLY A 138 -9.82 -12.32 18.99
N PHE A 139 -10.19 -12.62 17.75
CA PHE A 139 -10.71 -13.92 17.36
C PHE A 139 -9.57 -14.90 17.07
N THR A 140 -9.38 -15.87 17.97
CA THR A 140 -8.45 -16.99 17.73
C THR A 140 -9.19 -18.28 17.41
N ILE A 141 -8.93 -18.83 16.22
CA ILE A 141 -9.41 -20.16 15.82
C ILE A 141 -8.35 -21.19 16.24
N LYS A 142 -8.62 -21.98 17.30
CA LYS A 142 -7.78 -23.13 17.65
C LYS A 142 -8.10 -24.31 16.74
N ARG A 143 -7.11 -24.80 15.99
CA ARG A 143 -7.14 -26.11 15.31
C ARG A 143 -5.99 -26.95 15.82
N LYS A 144 -6.28 -28.09 16.46
CA LYS A 144 -5.27 -29.09 16.78
C LYS A 144 -4.79 -29.72 15.48
N SER A 145 -3.49 -29.84 15.29
CA SER A 145 -2.90 -30.65 14.22
C SER A 145 -1.79 -31.52 14.83
N LYS A 146 -1.72 -32.78 14.40
CA LYS A 146 -0.87 -33.83 14.98
C LYS A 146 0.50 -33.98 14.28
N ASN A 147 0.70 -33.43 13.06
CA ASN A 147 1.89 -33.70 12.21
C ASN A 147 2.60 -32.41 11.72
N GLY A 148 3.02 -31.51 12.61
CA GLY A 148 3.36 -30.11 12.26
C GLY A 148 4.71 -29.86 11.56
N GLU A 149 5.76 -30.59 11.90
CA GLU A 149 7.14 -30.23 11.49
C GLU A 149 7.51 -30.75 10.09
N ASP A 150 7.19 -32.00 9.78
CA ASP A 150 7.47 -32.58 8.44
C ASP A 150 6.72 -31.85 7.32
N ASN A 151 5.49 -31.43 7.59
CA ASN A 151 4.68 -30.65 6.65
C ASN A 151 5.29 -29.27 6.36
N ALA A 152 5.92 -28.64 7.34
CA ALA A 152 6.58 -27.35 7.17
C ALA A 152 7.85 -27.48 6.33
N ASN A 153 8.64 -28.54 6.54
CA ASN A 153 9.84 -28.81 5.75
C ASN A 153 9.52 -29.00 4.27
N ILE A 154 8.52 -29.84 3.96
CA ILE A 154 8.08 -30.10 2.59
C ILE A 154 7.51 -28.82 1.95
N PHE A 155 6.77 -28.01 2.71
CA PHE A 155 6.28 -26.72 2.23
C PHE A 155 7.41 -25.79 1.79
N PHE A 156 8.46 -25.62 2.60
CA PHE A 156 9.59 -24.77 2.23
C PHE A 156 10.31 -25.26 0.97
N ASP A 157 10.47 -26.56 0.81
CA ASP A 157 11.11 -27.15 -0.37
C ASP A 157 10.28 -26.93 -1.64
N VAL A 158 8.96 -27.12 -1.55
CA VAL A 158 8.02 -26.84 -2.66
C VAL A 158 8.04 -25.36 -3.00
N LEU A 159 7.93 -24.48 -2.00
CA LEU A 159 7.96 -23.03 -2.19
C LEU A 159 9.26 -22.60 -2.88
N TYR A 160 10.41 -23.10 -2.45
CA TYR A 160 11.69 -22.78 -3.05
C TYR A 160 11.76 -23.21 -4.52
N ARG A 161 11.42 -24.46 -4.83
CA ARG A 161 11.49 -24.99 -6.20
C ARG A 161 10.57 -24.25 -7.15
N VAL A 162 9.31 -24.03 -6.75
CA VAL A 162 8.34 -23.28 -7.55
C VAL A 162 8.82 -21.85 -7.78
N SER A 163 9.33 -21.18 -6.74
CA SER A 163 9.80 -19.80 -6.86
C SER A 163 11.05 -19.68 -7.72
N VAL A 164 11.96 -20.65 -7.69
CA VAL A 164 13.14 -20.66 -8.59
C VAL A 164 12.72 -20.87 -10.04
N ILE A 165 11.83 -21.83 -10.32
CA ILE A 165 11.33 -22.09 -11.68
C ILE A 165 10.59 -20.87 -12.24
N LEU A 166 9.66 -20.31 -11.46
CA LEU A 166 8.96 -19.08 -11.87
C LEU A 166 9.92 -17.89 -11.97
N GLY A 167 10.92 -17.81 -11.09
CA GLY A 167 11.91 -16.73 -11.10
C GLY A 167 12.71 -16.64 -12.39
N TRP A 168 13.00 -17.77 -13.04
CA TRP A 168 13.66 -17.79 -14.36
C TRP A 168 12.86 -17.09 -15.46
N VAL A 169 11.55 -16.97 -15.31
CA VAL A 169 10.67 -16.30 -16.28
C VAL A 169 10.26 -14.91 -15.79
N VAL A 170 9.76 -14.83 -14.56
CA VAL A 170 9.21 -13.61 -13.99
C VAL A 170 10.27 -12.52 -13.84
N ILE A 171 11.46 -12.85 -13.32
CA ILE A 171 12.48 -11.83 -13.04
C ILE A 171 12.98 -11.16 -14.34
N PRO A 172 13.37 -11.91 -15.40
CA PRO A 172 13.74 -11.28 -16.67
C PRO A 172 12.63 -10.44 -17.29
N LEU A 173 11.38 -10.93 -17.30
CA LEU A 173 10.25 -10.18 -17.87
C LEU A 173 9.98 -8.88 -17.11
N THR A 174 10.09 -8.89 -15.78
CA THR A 174 9.98 -7.66 -14.99
C THR A 174 11.09 -6.67 -15.37
N PHE A 175 12.34 -7.11 -15.49
CA PHE A 175 13.41 -6.22 -15.94
C PHE A 175 13.19 -5.69 -17.36
N VAL A 176 12.72 -6.52 -18.30
CA VAL A 176 12.34 -6.06 -19.66
C VAL A 176 11.32 -4.94 -19.59
N ARG A 177 10.27 -5.07 -18.76
CA ARG A 177 9.29 -3.99 -18.54
C ARG A 177 9.96 -2.70 -18.07
N VAL A 178 10.80 -2.79 -17.03
CA VAL A 178 11.49 -1.63 -16.47
C VAL A 178 12.39 -0.97 -17.51
N PHE A 179 13.10 -1.76 -18.32
CA PHE A 179 13.92 -1.23 -19.41
C PHE A 179 13.09 -0.54 -20.48
N ILE A 180 11.97 -1.12 -20.93
CA ILE A 180 11.08 -0.48 -21.91
C ILE A 180 10.59 0.88 -21.37
N THR A 181 10.14 0.93 -20.12
CA THR A 181 9.69 2.19 -19.48
C THR A 181 10.84 3.20 -19.37
N LEU A 182 12.02 2.77 -18.96
CA LEU A 182 13.23 3.60 -18.88
C LEU A 182 13.57 4.21 -20.23
N PHE A 183 13.75 3.39 -21.27
CA PHE A 183 14.09 3.86 -22.61
C PHE A 183 13.04 4.83 -23.13
N PHE A 184 11.76 4.50 -23.01
CA PHE A 184 10.69 5.37 -23.46
C PHE A 184 10.72 6.74 -22.75
N SER A 185 10.90 6.73 -21.43
CA SER A 185 10.98 7.97 -20.62
C SER A 185 12.25 8.78 -20.90
N ALA A 186 13.35 8.13 -21.27
CA ALA A 186 14.62 8.77 -21.56
C ALA A 186 14.58 9.51 -22.91
N PHE A 187 13.92 8.92 -23.92
CA PHE A 187 13.80 9.52 -25.26
C PHE A 187 12.72 10.60 -25.35
N ASN A 188 11.56 10.38 -24.73
CA ASN A 188 10.39 11.24 -24.92
C ASN A 188 10.10 12.16 -23.73
N GLY A 189 10.92 12.10 -22.68
CA GLY A 189 10.64 12.74 -21.40
C GLY A 189 9.63 11.95 -20.56
N TYR A 190 9.66 12.14 -19.24
CA TYR A 190 8.77 11.41 -18.32
C TYR A 190 7.29 11.69 -18.55
N SER A 191 6.96 12.93 -18.93
CA SER A 191 5.60 13.34 -19.27
C SER A 191 5.02 12.44 -20.37
N ALA A 192 5.81 12.06 -21.38
CA ALA A 192 5.32 11.24 -22.48
C ALA A 192 4.83 9.85 -22.06
N LEU A 193 5.28 9.29 -20.93
CA LEU A 193 4.71 8.04 -20.40
C LEU A 193 3.20 8.16 -20.13
N TYR A 194 2.71 9.37 -19.89
CA TYR A 194 1.30 9.66 -19.60
C TYR A 194 0.59 10.32 -20.79
N TYR A 195 1.30 11.12 -21.59
CA TYR A 195 0.69 11.88 -22.71
C TYR A 195 0.79 11.21 -24.09
N SER A 196 1.38 10.01 -24.19
CA SER A 196 1.50 9.25 -25.44
C SER A 196 0.66 7.97 -25.42
N SER A 197 0.50 7.33 -26.58
CA SER A 197 -0.15 6.01 -26.72
C SER A 197 0.71 4.84 -26.19
N PHE A 198 1.65 5.10 -25.27
CA PHE A 198 2.51 4.09 -24.69
C PHE A 198 1.70 3.09 -23.87
N GLN A 199 1.77 1.82 -24.26
CA GLN A 199 1.10 0.73 -23.55
C GLN A 199 2.08 -0.39 -23.29
N ILE A 200 2.11 -0.84 -22.04
CA ILE A 200 2.90 -2.00 -21.63
C ILE A 200 2.10 -3.27 -21.92
N PRO A 201 2.69 -4.27 -22.59
CA PRO A 201 2.05 -5.57 -22.78
C PRO A 201 1.57 -6.20 -21.47
N ALA A 202 0.35 -6.75 -21.47
CA ALA A 202 -0.29 -7.32 -20.28
C ALA A 202 0.54 -8.43 -19.60
N ILE A 203 1.31 -9.21 -20.37
CA ILE A 203 2.20 -10.25 -19.83
C ILE A 203 3.33 -9.67 -18.96
N LEU A 204 3.86 -8.51 -19.33
CA LEU A 204 4.91 -7.83 -18.58
C LEU A 204 4.36 -7.24 -17.28
N ASP A 205 3.14 -6.69 -17.33
CA ASP A 205 2.43 -6.19 -16.16
C ASP A 205 2.11 -7.32 -15.16
N PHE A 206 1.73 -8.48 -15.67
CA PHE A 206 1.49 -9.66 -14.83
C PHE A 206 2.79 -10.22 -14.22
N ALA A 207 3.90 -10.21 -14.98
CA ALA A 207 5.21 -10.61 -14.46
C ALA A 207 5.65 -9.70 -13.30
N GLU A 208 5.48 -8.38 -13.42
CA GLU A 208 5.79 -7.46 -12.31
C GLU A 208 4.98 -7.79 -11.06
N LYS A 209 3.67 -8.06 -11.17
CA LYS A 209 2.82 -8.44 -10.03
C LYS A 209 3.31 -9.70 -9.32
N LEU A 210 3.89 -10.65 -10.05
CA LEU A 210 4.47 -11.89 -9.50
C LEU A 210 5.91 -11.73 -8.99
N PHE A 211 6.59 -10.64 -9.31
CA PHE A 211 7.99 -10.41 -8.95
C PHE A 211 8.22 -10.52 -7.43
N PHE A 212 7.48 -9.74 -6.65
CA PHE A 212 7.63 -9.73 -5.20
C PHE A 212 7.29 -11.09 -4.56
N PRO A 213 6.16 -11.75 -4.88
CA PRO A 213 5.87 -13.11 -4.41
C PRO A 213 6.99 -14.12 -4.68
N VAL A 214 7.60 -14.07 -5.86
CA VAL A 214 8.69 -14.96 -6.27
C VAL A 214 9.96 -14.68 -5.47
N VAL A 215 10.35 -13.41 -5.32
CA VAL A 215 11.53 -13.02 -4.52
C VAL A 215 11.37 -13.44 -3.06
N VAL A 216 10.19 -13.19 -2.48
CA VAL A 216 9.84 -13.62 -1.12
C VAL A 216 9.84 -15.15 -1.02
N GLY A 217 9.36 -15.85 -2.04
CA GLY A 217 9.33 -17.32 -2.09
C GLY A 217 10.72 -17.94 -2.13
N ILE A 218 11.66 -17.34 -2.87
CA ILE A 218 13.09 -17.73 -2.86
C ILE A 218 13.68 -17.52 -1.44
N LEU A 219 13.40 -16.38 -0.80
CA LEU A 219 13.88 -16.08 0.55
C LEU A 219 13.36 -17.07 1.60
N VAL A 220 12.04 -17.21 1.68
CA VAL A 220 11.37 -18.05 2.69
C VAL A 220 11.60 -19.53 2.40
N GLY A 221 11.44 -19.96 1.16
CA GLY A 221 11.64 -21.35 0.76
C GLY A 221 13.08 -21.83 0.96
N SER A 222 14.08 -20.97 0.69
CA SER A 222 15.49 -21.30 0.99
C SER A 222 15.84 -21.22 2.47
N ARG A 223 14.88 -20.87 3.35
CA ARG A 223 15.10 -20.60 4.78
C ARG A 223 16.22 -19.58 4.98
N TYR A 224 16.18 -18.51 4.18
CA TYR A 224 17.18 -17.43 4.17
C TYR A 224 18.61 -17.83 3.76
N LYS A 225 18.85 -19.05 3.27
CA LYS A 225 20.17 -19.47 2.75
C LYS A 225 20.57 -18.68 1.50
N LYS A 226 19.60 -18.20 0.70
CA LYS A 226 19.84 -17.43 -0.54
C LYS A 226 19.56 -15.93 -0.38
N ILE A 227 19.76 -15.38 0.82
CA ILE A 227 19.47 -13.98 1.15
C ILE A 227 20.15 -12.97 0.21
N ARG A 228 21.44 -13.17 -0.11
CA ARG A 228 22.20 -12.25 -0.97
C ARG A 228 21.61 -12.17 -2.37
N VAL A 229 21.23 -13.30 -2.95
CA VAL A 229 20.66 -13.36 -4.31
C VAL A 229 19.36 -12.58 -4.38
N ALA A 230 18.43 -12.85 -3.46
CA ALA A 230 17.15 -12.17 -3.45
C ALA A 230 17.27 -10.66 -3.18
N TYR A 231 18.17 -10.24 -2.28
CA TYR A 231 18.39 -8.82 -1.99
C TYR A 231 19.07 -8.08 -3.14
N VAL A 232 20.00 -8.71 -3.85
CA VAL A 232 20.60 -8.11 -5.05
C VAL A 232 19.56 -7.94 -6.15
N ILE A 233 18.73 -8.97 -6.41
CA ILE A 233 17.66 -8.89 -7.41
C ILE A 233 16.66 -7.79 -7.06
N PHE A 234 16.23 -7.72 -5.80
CA PHE A 234 15.31 -6.69 -5.34
C PHE A 234 15.94 -5.28 -5.37
N ALA A 235 17.20 -5.14 -4.96
CA ALA A 235 17.90 -3.85 -5.00
C ALA A 235 18.07 -3.35 -6.44
N LEU A 236 18.44 -4.22 -7.38
CA LEU A 236 18.52 -3.88 -8.81
C LEU A 236 17.15 -3.44 -9.34
N PHE A 237 16.08 -4.15 -8.97
CA PHE A 237 14.72 -3.74 -9.29
C PHE A 237 14.42 -2.33 -8.75
N VAL A 238 14.61 -2.08 -7.45
CA VAL A 238 14.33 -0.77 -6.84
C VAL A 238 15.11 0.36 -7.50
N ILE A 239 16.41 0.14 -7.79
CA ILE A 239 17.24 1.15 -8.45
C ILE A 239 16.67 1.45 -9.84
N LEU A 240 16.53 0.45 -10.72
CA LEU A 240 16.05 0.65 -12.08
C LEU A 240 14.62 1.20 -12.14
N TYR A 241 13.77 0.76 -11.22
CA TYR A 241 12.37 1.20 -11.13
C TYR A 241 12.26 2.64 -10.60
N SER A 242 13.14 3.05 -9.68
CA SER A 242 13.24 4.45 -9.26
C SER A 242 13.76 5.33 -10.41
N LEU A 243 14.75 4.85 -11.16
CA LEU A 243 15.24 5.53 -12.37
C LEU A 243 14.13 5.69 -13.42
N SER A 244 13.23 4.70 -13.55
CA SER A 244 12.10 4.75 -14.48
C SER A 244 11.00 5.72 -14.06
N GLY A 245 11.10 6.29 -12.86
CA GLY A 245 10.18 7.32 -12.39
C GLY A 245 8.94 6.80 -11.70
N GLU A 246 8.94 5.52 -11.34
CA GLU A 246 7.89 4.95 -10.54
C GLU A 246 8.02 5.40 -9.08
N ARG A 247 6.98 6.09 -8.61
CA ARG A 247 7.00 6.81 -7.34
C ARG A 247 6.45 5.91 -6.24
N GLY A 248 7.29 5.07 -5.64
CA GLY A 248 7.05 4.54 -4.29
C GLY A 248 6.24 3.25 -4.16
N ASN A 249 5.76 2.62 -5.23
CA ASN A 249 5.11 1.30 -5.13
C ASN A 249 6.03 0.23 -4.52
N TRP A 250 7.33 0.30 -4.83
CA TRP A 250 8.37 -0.57 -4.30
C TRP A 250 8.64 -0.38 -2.79
N ILE A 251 8.18 0.70 -2.18
CA ILE A 251 8.41 0.99 -0.76
C ILE A 251 7.65 0.01 0.12
N TYR A 252 6.46 -0.43 -0.30
CA TYR A 252 5.65 -1.37 0.46
C TYR A 252 6.37 -2.72 0.53
N ASP A 253 6.90 -3.17 -0.60
CA ASP A 253 7.71 -4.38 -0.73
C ASP A 253 8.96 -4.30 0.15
N LEU A 254 9.67 -3.16 0.13
CA LEU A 254 10.85 -2.94 0.94
C LEU A 254 10.54 -3.01 2.45
N LEU A 255 9.47 -2.35 2.91
CA LEU A 255 9.06 -2.38 4.32
C LEU A 255 8.73 -3.80 4.79
N VAL A 256 8.04 -4.59 3.94
CA VAL A 256 7.77 -6.00 4.22
C VAL A 256 9.06 -6.81 4.29
N LEU A 257 10.01 -6.60 3.38
CA LEU A 257 11.31 -7.29 3.42
C LEU A 257 12.13 -6.95 4.65
N ILE A 258 12.15 -5.68 5.08
CA ILE A 258 12.83 -5.25 6.31
C ILE A 258 12.18 -5.92 7.53
N TRP A 259 10.85 -5.94 7.59
CA TRP A 259 10.12 -6.63 8.66
C TRP A 259 10.42 -8.13 8.69
N MET A 260 10.40 -8.79 7.53
CA MET A 260 10.75 -10.20 7.39
C MET A 260 12.19 -10.49 7.86
N HIS A 261 13.14 -9.64 7.48
CA HIS A 261 14.53 -9.75 7.93
C HIS A 261 14.63 -9.69 9.45
N HIS A 262 14.02 -8.68 10.05
CA HIS A 262 14.03 -8.48 11.50
C HIS A 262 13.35 -9.66 12.24
N LYS A 263 12.25 -10.17 11.70
CA LYS A 263 11.42 -11.18 12.37
C LYS A 263 11.94 -12.60 12.21
N TYR A 264 12.41 -12.97 11.03
CA TYR A 264 12.69 -14.37 10.67
C TYR A 264 14.17 -14.69 10.46
N TYR A 265 15.03 -13.70 10.16
CA TYR A 265 16.45 -13.94 9.93
C TYR A 265 17.32 -13.43 11.09
N LYS A 266 17.42 -12.11 11.24
CA LYS A 266 18.25 -11.49 12.27
C LYS A 266 17.62 -10.19 12.74
N LYS A 267 17.41 -10.08 14.06
CA LYS A 267 16.94 -8.83 14.66
C LYS A 267 17.86 -7.69 14.28
N ILE A 268 17.25 -6.63 13.76
CA ILE A 268 17.94 -5.39 13.41
C ILE A 268 17.98 -4.53 14.69
N ASN A 269 19.18 -4.26 15.17
CA ASN A 269 19.37 -3.35 16.32
C ASN A 269 19.11 -1.90 15.89
N PHE A 270 18.72 -1.05 16.83
CA PHE A 270 18.42 0.37 16.57
C PHE A 270 19.56 1.10 15.85
N MET A 271 20.83 0.87 16.22
CA MET A 271 21.99 1.46 15.54
C MET A 271 22.09 1.09 14.06
N LYS A 272 21.65 -0.11 13.68
CA LYS A 272 21.61 -0.53 12.28
C LYS A 272 20.45 0.13 11.54
N ILE A 273 19.30 0.28 12.19
CA ILE A 273 18.17 1.05 11.64
C ILE A 273 18.63 2.47 11.36
N LEU A 274 19.29 3.13 12.32
CA LEU A 274 19.81 4.48 12.14
C LEU A 274 20.80 4.59 10.97
N LYS A 275 21.74 3.64 10.85
CA LYS A 275 22.65 3.57 9.68
C LYS A 275 21.89 3.39 8.36
N LEU A 276 20.88 2.52 8.32
CA LEU A 276 20.03 2.32 7.15
C LEU A 276 19.22 3.58 6.81
N SER A 277 18.72 4.31 7.80
CA SER A 277 18.02 5.58 7.61
C SER A 277 18.92 6.65 7.00
N ILE A 278 20.19 6.73 7.42
CA ILE A 278 21.17 7.64 6.82
C ILE A 278 21.45 7.27 5.37
N VAL A 279 21.64 5.98 5.07
CA VAL A 279 21.83 5.51 3.69
C VAL A 279 20.59 5.82 2.85
N ALA A 280 19.39 5.55 3.36
CA ALA A 280 18.14 5.87 2.68
C ALA A 280 17.99 7.38 2.44
N PHE A 281 18.39 8.21 3.40
CA PHE A 281 18.41 9.67 3.25
C PHE A 281 19.30 10.11 2.10
N VAL A 282 20.55 9.63 2.04
CA VAL A 282 21.47 9.95 0.94
C VAL A 282 20.95 9.43 -0.40
N SER A 283 20.41 8.20 -0.43
CA SER A 283 19.81 7.63 -1.63
C SER A 283 18.63 8.46 -2.14
N LEU A 284 17.81 9.06 -1.26
CA LEU A 284 16.71 9.94 -1.67
C LEU A 284 17.20 11.21 -2.35
N TYR A 285 18.34 11.79 -1.95
CA TYR A 285 18.94 12.91 -2.67
C TYR A 285 19.34 12.53 -4.09
N ILE A 286 19.95 11.35 -4.26
CA ILE A 286 20.34 10.84 -5.57
C ILE A 286 19.09 10.62 -6.45
N VAL A 287 18.05 9.98 -5.90
CA VAL A 287 16.80 9.74 -6.63
C VAL A 287 16.10 11.06 -6.98
N ALA A 288 16.03 12.02 -6.06
CA ALA A 288 15.41 13.32 -6.30
C ALA A 288 16.11 14.07 -7.44
N ALA A 289 17.45 14.12 -7.42
CA ALA A 289 18.23 14.72 -8.50
C ALA A 289 17.95 14.05 -9.84
N ILE A 290 17.92 12.71 -9.89
CA ILE A 290 17.62 11.97 -11.14
C ILE A 290 16.21 12.27 -11.65
N VAL A 291 15.23 12.40 -10.76
CA VAL A 291 13.84 12.70 -11.13
C VAL A 291 13.71 14.08 -11.77
N ASP A 292 14.39 15.09 -11.21
CA ASP A 292 14.34 16.47 -11.73
C ASP A 292 15.07 16.59 -13.07
N LEU A 293 16.22 15.95 -13.19
CA LEU A 293 16.98 15.86 -14.43
C LEU A 293 16.19 15.18 -15.56
N ARG A 294 15.42 14.13 -15.23
CA ARG A 294 14.63 13.41 -16.23
C ARG A 294 13.45 14.20 -16.80
N GLN A 295 12.96 15.26 -16.15
CA GLN A 295 11.87 16.07 -16.73
C GLN A 295 12.22 16.63 -18.11
N TYR A 296 13.51 16.83 -18.39
CA TYR A 296 14.02 17.41 -19.64
C TYR A 296 14.56 16.38 -20.66
N GLY A 297 14.57 15.08 -20.31
CA GLY A 297 15.19 14.02 -21.10
C GLY A 297 16.68 13.84 -20.77
N LEU A 298 17.07 12.63 -20.37
CA LEU A 298 18.40 12.32 -19.80
C LEU A 298 19.57 12.49 -20.79
N MET A 299 19.31 12.59 -22.10
CA MET A 299 20.36 12.68 -23.13
C MET A 299 20.99 14.07 -23.31
N ASN A 300 20.34 15.14 -22.82
CA ASN A 300 20.78 16.53 -23.03
C ASN A 300 21.36 17.20 -21.78
N ILE A 301 21.67 16.43 -20.74
CA ILE A 301 22.00 16.96 -19.41
C ILE A 301 23.50 17.15 -19.27
N THR A 302 23.91 18.37 -18.95
CA THR A 302 25.30 18.72 -18.65
C THR A 302 25.63 18.48 -17.16
N PHE A 303 26.92 18.23 -16.86
CA PHE A 303 27.38 17.99 -15.48
C PHE A 303 27.12 19.17 -14.54
N ASN A 304 27.05 20.39 -15.07
CA ASN A 304 26.76 21.60 -14.30
C ASN A 304 25.28 21.68 -13.89
N GLU A 305 24.35 21.31 -14.77
CA GLU A 305 22.91 21.20 -14.43
C GLU A 305 22.68 20.13 -13.36
N LEU A 306 23.48 19.06 -13.36
CA LEU A 306 23.47 18.00 -12.35
C LEU A 306 23.85 18.55 -10.95
N LEU A 307 24.83 19.46 -10.87
CA LEU A 307 25.23 20.12 -9.62
C LEU A 307 24.21 21.17 -9.14
N GLU A 308 23.59 21.92 -10.05
CA GLU A 308 22.54 22.88 -9.71
C GLU A 308 21.27 22.21 -9.16
N THR A 309 20.97 20.98 -9.60
CA THR A 309 19.83 20.20 -9.10
C THR A 309 20.00 19.80 -7.63
N PHE A 310 21.24 19.66 -7.13
CA PHE A 310 21.50 19.42 -5.70
C PHE A 310 21.35 20.67 -4.83
N ASN A 311 21.22 21.86 -5.42
CA ASN A 311 21.02 23.14 -4.72
C ASN A 311 19.53 23.49 -4.51
N VAL A 312 18.58 22.64 -4.92
CA VAL A 312 17.15 22.91 -4.75
C VAL A 312 16.80 22.95 -3.25
N GLY A 313 16.29 24.10 -2.80
CA GLY A 313 16.12 24.49 -1.39
C GLY A 313 15.15 23.67 -0.53
N ASN A 314 14.62 22.54 -1.00
CA ASN A 314 13.72 21.67 -0.25
C ASN A 314 14.33 20.28 -0.03
N SER A 315 14.38 19.84 1.23
CA SER A 315 14.84 18.50 1.61
C SER A 315 14.07 17.40 0.84
N PRO A 316 14.74 16.41 0.22
CA PRO A 316 14.11 15.29 -0.45
C PRO A 316 13.16 14.48 0.44
N ILE A 317 13.38 14.46 1.76
CA ILE A 317 12.41 13.87 2.70
C ILE A 317 11.11 14.66 2.72
N ILE A 318 11.20 15.99 2.80
CA ILE A 318 10.02 16.87 2.82
C ILE A 318 9.26 16.66 1.52
N ARG A 319 9.95 16.72 0.37
CA ARG A 319 9.34 16.45 -0.93
C ARG A 319 8.69 15.07 -1.01
N PHE A 320 9.37 14.03 -0.53
CA PHE A 320 8.84 12.67 -0.48
C PHE A 320 7.54 12.59 0.35
N LEU A 321 7.53 13.15 1.56
CA LEU A 321 6.35 13.16 2.43
C LEU A 321 5.20 13.99 1.83
N MET A 322 5.53 15.11 1.18
CA MET A 322 4.56 15.94 0.48
C MET A 322 3.91 15.18 -0.69
N GLU A 323 4.72 14.48 -1.50
CA GLU A 323 4.24 13.69 -2.63
C GLU A 323 3.39 12.49 -2.18
N MET A 324 3.80 11.80 -1.11
CA MET A 324 3.02 10.68 -0.58
C MET A 324 1.67 11.16 -0.05
N GLY A 325 1.61 12.30 0.62
CA GLY A 325 0.37 12.86 1.18
C GLY A 325 -0.68 13.36 0.15
N GLN A 326 -0.40 13.28 -1.15
CA GLN A 326 -1.29 13.76 -2.21
C GLN A 326 -2.60 12.94 -2.35
N SER A 327 -2.70 11.75 -1.75
CA SER A 327 -3.97 10.98 -1.79
C SER A 327 -5.12 11.76 -1.12
N LEU A 328 -4.83 12.63 -0.14
CA LEU A 328 -5.83 13.54 0.43
C LEU A 328 -6.47 14.45 -0.63
N GLY A 329 -5.71 14.88 -1.64
CA GLY A 329 -6.19 15.70 -2.75
C GLY A 329 -7.30 15.02 -3.57
N VAL A 330 -7.21 13.70 -3.76
CA VAL A 330 -8.29 12.92 -4.40
C VAL A 330 -9.55 12.96 -3.54
N THR A 331 -9.41 12.77 -2.22
CA THR A 331 -10.55 12.82 -1.29
C THR A 331 -11.22 14.19 -1.28
N ILE A 332 -10.44 15.29 -1.30
CA ILE A 332 -10.95 16.66 -1.41
C ILE A 332 -11.84 16.84 -2.64
N MET A 333 -11.36 16.39 -3.81
CA MET A 333 -12.13 16.56 -5.05
C MET A 333 -13.38 15.70 -5.07
N VAL A 334 -13.29 14.44 -4.64
CA VAL A 334 -14.46 13.54 -4.60
C VAL A 334 -15.55 14.08 -3.68
N LEU A 335 -15.17 14.65 -2.53
CA LEU A 335 -16.11 15.36 -1.66
C LEU A 335 -16.68 16.63 -2.30
N GLY A 336 -15.87 17.37 -3.07
CA GLY A 336 -16.28 18.60 -3.74
C GLY A 336 -17.24 18.38 -4.92
N TYR A 337 -17.04 17.31 -5.70
CA TYR A 337 -17.94 16.93 -6.80
C TYR A 337 -19.22 16.26 -6.31
N GLY A 338 -19.16 15.56 -5.18
CA GLY A 338 -20.29 14.78 -4.68
C GLY A 338 -20.39 13.40 -5.33
N ARG A 339 -21.31 12.59 -4.82
CA ARG A 339 -21.45 11.18 -5.22
C ARG A 339 -22.04 11.00 -6.61
N ASP A 340 -22.93 11.91 -7.02
CA ASP A 340 -23.71 11.79 -8.26
C ASP A 340 -22.88 11.96 -9.53
N VAL A 341 -21.66 12.49 -9.40
CA VAL A 341 -20.69 12.59 -10.51
C VAL A 341 -20.13 11.23 -10.91
N PHE A 342 -20.26 10.22 -10.05
CA PHE A 342 -19.80 8.86 -10.33
C PHE A 342 -20.95 7.97 -10.81
N PRO A 343 -20.76 7.15 -11.85
CA PRO A 343 -21.86 6.44 -12.50
C PRO A 343 -22.29 5.15 -11.77
N PHE A 344 -21.86 4.97 -10.52
CA PHE A 344 -22.13 3.76 -9.74
C PHE A 344 -22.28 4.07 -8.25
N THR A 345 -23.25 3.40 -7.63
CA THR A 345 -23.60 3.57 -6.21
C THR A 345 -22.98 2.50 -5.30
N ASN A 346 -22.31 1.47 -5.86
CA ASN A 346 -21.59 0.45 -5.11
C ASN A 346 -20.34 -0.08 -5.85
N SER A 347 -19.32 0.77 -6.02
CA SER A 347 -18.09 0.37 -6.69
C SER A 347 -17.35 -0.76 -5.98
N PHE A 348 -17.40 -0.87 -4.65
CA PHE A 348 -16.75 -1.99 -3.94
C PHE A 348 -17.36 -3.33 -4.34
N GLY A 349 -18.70 -3.43 -4.37
CA GLY A 349 -19.41 -4.64 -4.79
C GLY A 349 -19.11 -5.03 -6.24
N TYR A 350 -19.16 -4.06 -7.15
CA TYR A 350 -18.82 -4.29 -8.56
C TYR A 350 -17.37 -4.69 -8.75
N SER A 351 -16.46 -4.10 -7.98
CA SER A 351 -15.04 -4.45 -8.01
C SER A 351 -14.78 -5.87 -7.51
N ILE A 352 -15.51 -6.36 -6.49
CA ILE A 352 -15.39 -7.76 -6.05
C ILE A 352 -15.82 -8.69 -7.17
N LEU A 353 -16.96 -8.43 -7.81
CA LEU A 353 -17.48 -9.28 -8.88
C LEU A 353 -16.59 -9.21 -10.14
N GLY A 354 -16.08 -8.03 -10.46
CA GLY A 354 -15.15 -7.80 -11.58
C GLY A 354 -13.71 -8.23 -11.33
N SER A 355 -13.35 -8.60 -10.09
CA SER A 355 -11.98 -8.97 -9.72
C SER A 355 -11.52 -10.31 -10.28
N VAL A 356 -12.46 -11.24 -10.52
CA VAL A 356 -12.16 -12.57 -11.07
C VAL A 356 -11.99 -12.50 -12.58
N SER A 357 -12.94 -11.88 -13.28
CA SER A 357 -12.85 -11.61 -14.71
C SER A 357 -13.76 -10.43 -15.07
N THR A 358 -13.17 -9.42 -15.69
CA THR A 358 -13.94 -8.25 -16.13
C THR A 358 -14.87 -8.57 -17.28
N GLU A 359 -14.48 -9.49 -18.15
CA GLU A 359 -15.34 -9.92 -19.25
C GLU A 359 -16.53 -10.73 -18.75
N LEU A 360 -16.32 -11.65 -17.79
CA LEU A 360 -17.46 -12.36 -17.17
C LEU A 360 -18.40 -11.40 -16.46
N ALA A 361 -17.86 -10.43 -15.71
CA ALA A 361 -18.67 -9.42 -15.04
C ALA A 361 -19.48 -8.56 -16.04
N ARG A 362 -18.88 -8.16 -17.16
CA ARG A 362 -19.57 -7.43 -18.24
C ARG A 362 -20.68 -8.26 -18.87
N LEU A 363 -20.45 -9.56 -19.11
CA LEU A 363 -21.45 -10.47 -19.68
C LEU A 363 -22.70 -10.60 -18.80
N ILE A 364 -22.56 -10.53 -17.48
CA ILE A 364 -23.68 -10.56 -16.52
C ILE A 364 -24.23 -9.16 -16.19
N GLY A 365 -23.87 -8.14 -16.97
CA GLY A 365 -24.42 -6.78 -16.85
C GLY A 365 -23.82 -5.93 -15.73
N ILE A 366 -22.66 -6.31 -15.16
CA ILE A 366 -22.01 -5.53 -14.10
C ILE A 366 -21.15 -4.42 -14.75
N PRO A 367 -21.37 -3.14 -14.40
CA PRO A 367 -20.57 -2.04 -14.92
C PRO A 367 -19.18 -2.04 -14.28
N VAL A 368 -18.23 -2.70 -14.94
CA VAL A 368 -16.83 -2.69 -14.49
C VAL A 368 -16.12 -1.45 -15.02
N VAL A 369 -15.80 -0.53 -14.11
CA VAL A 369 -15.11 0.72 -14.41
C VAL A 369 -13.87 0.87 -13.53
N TYR A 370 -12.76 1.24 -14.15
CA TYR A 370 -11.56 1.65 -13.43
C TYR A 370 -11.75 3.07 -12.91
N LEU A 371 -12.04 3.18 -11.62
CA LEU A 371 -12.40 4.43 -10.97
C LEU A 371 -11.33 5.52 -11.13
N SER A 372 -10.04 5.18 -11.04
CA SER A 372 -8.96 6.14 -11.26
C SER A 372 -8.96 6.69 -12.69
N ASN A 373 -9.21 5.83 -13.69
CA ASN A 373 -9.26 6.25 -15.10
C ASN A 373 -10.49 7.12 -15.35
N TYR A 374 -11.66 6.70 -14.89
CA TYR A 374 -12.90 7.46 -15.03
C TYR A 374 -12.77 8.85 -14.38
N PHE A 375 -12.24 8.88 -13.16
CA PHE A 375 -12.04 10.13 -12.44
C PHE A 375 -11.05 11.06 -13.17
N SER A 376 -9.96 10.52 -13.69
CA SER A 376 -8.95 11.32 -14.40
C SER A 376 -9.47 11.81 -15.76
N GLN A 377 -10.08 10.94 -16.56
CA GLN A 377 -10.40 11.21 -17.96
C GLN A 377 -11.79 11.83 -18.14
N ASP A 378 -12.80 11.28 -17.48
CA ASP A 378 -14.19 11.72 -17.67
C ASP A 378 -14.55 12.90 -16.75
N VAL A 379 -14.09 12.88 -15.50
CA VAL A 379 -14.42 13.93 -14.51
C VAL A 379 -13.44 15.12 -14.61
N LEU A 380 -12.13 14.85 -14.47
CA LEU A 380 -11.11 15.90 -14.44
C LEU A 380 -10.65 16.35 -15.83
N LYS A 381 -10.96 15.58 -16.88
CA LYS A 381 -10.54 15.84 -18.26
C LYS A 381 -9.04 16.06 -18.39
N ILE A 382 -8.27 15.28 -17.64
CA ILE A 382 -6.81 15.26 -17.72
C ILE A 382 -6.36 14.00 -18.46
N THR A 383 -5.20 14.10 -19.08
CA THR A 383 -4.62 13.04 -19.90
C THR A 383 -3.69 12.12 -19.10
N TYR A 384 -3.48 12.37 -17.81
CA TYR A 384 -2.66 11.54 -16.92
C TYR A 384 -3.49 10.98 -15.76
N GLY A 385 -3.04 9.89 -15.13
CA GLY A 385 -3.75 9.27 -14.00
C GLY A 385 -3.45 9.98 -12.68
N THR A 386 -4.48 10.46 -11.97
CA THR A 386 -4.32 11.04 -10.62
C THR A 386 -4.08 9.99 -9.53
N GLY A 387 -4.25 8.71 -9.86
CA GLY A 387 -4.48 7.66 -8.86
C GLY A 387 -5.89 7.77 -8.27
N PHE A 388 -6.15 6.95 -7.24
CA PHE A 388 -7.37 7.02 -6.45
C PHE A 388 -7.07 6.63 -5.01
N ASN A 389 -8.06 6.46 -4.14
CA ASN A 389 -7.85 5.83 -2.84
C ASN A 389 -9.16 5.27 -2.28
N PHE A 390 -9.06 4.31 -1.36
CA PHE A 390 -10.22 3.68 -0.72
C PHE A 390 -11.05 4.64 0.14
N PHE A 391 -10.47 5.71 0.69
CA PHE A 391 -11.24 6.67 1.51
C PHE A 391 -12.23 7.42 0.63
N ALA A 392 -11.76 8.02 -0.47
CA ALA A 392 -12.57 8.67 -1.49
C ALA A 392 -13.60 7.70 -2.08
N GLU A 393 -13.20 6.46 -2.38
CA GLU A 393 -14.14 5.44 -2.86
C GLU A 393 -15.26 5.14 -1.85
N THR A 394 -14.93 5.13 -0.57
CA THR A 394 -15.90 4.91 0.50
C THR A 394 -16.95 6.01 0.55
N TYR A 395 -16.59 7.26 0.21
CA TYR A 395 -17.56 8.34 0.07
C TYR A 395 -18.54 8.07 -1.07
N ILE A 396 -18.07 7.61 -2.23
CA ILE A 396 -18.90 7.25 -3.39
C ILE A 396 -19.90 6.16 -3.02
N ASN A 397 -19.44 5.13 -2.30
CA ASN A 397 -20.27 3.98 -1.86
C ASN A 397 -21.23 4.30 -0.72
N GLY A 398 -21.20 5.53 -0.20
CA GLY A 398 -22.25 6.02 0.67
C GLY A 398 -21.99 5.94 2.17
N SER A 399 -21.01 5.16 2.62
CA SER A 399 -20.83 4.87 4.04
C SER A 399 -19.40 4.52 4.42
N VAL A 400 -18.87 5.18 5.46
CA VAL A 400 -17.56 4.89 6.06
C VAL A 400 -17.42 3.46 6.62
N ILE A 401 -18.53 2.71 6.75
CA ILE A 401 -18.54 1.32 7.22
C ILE A 401 -17.67 0.39 6.35
N TYR A 402 -17.49 0.69 5.06
CA TYR A 402 -16.63 -0.12 4.19
C TYR A 402 -15.18 -0.16 4.70
N MET A 403 -14.70 0.91 5.35
CA MET A 403 -13.36 0.91 5.95
C MET A 403 -13.27 -0.02 7.16
N PHE A 404 -14.33 -0.14 7.96
CA PHE A 404 -14.39 -1.13 9.03
C PHE A 404 -14.34 -2.57 8.48
N ILE A 405 -15.13 -2.85 7.43
CA ILE A 405 -15.14 -4.17 6.76
C ILE A 405 -13.75 -4.46 6.17
N TRP A 406 -13.11 -3.46 5.55
CA TRP A 406 -11.76 -3.57 5.03
C TRP A 406 -10.74 -3.86 6.13
N GLY A 407 -10.83 -3.17 7.27
CA GLY A 407 -9.98 -3.43 8.43
C GLY A 407 -10.12 -4.83 8.99
N ALA A 408 -11.36 -5.33 9.08
CA ALA A 408 -11.65 -6.71 9.47
C ALA A 408 -10.98 -7.71 8.51
N PHE A 409 -11.12 -7.49 7.20
CA PHE A 409 -10.50 -8.31 6.16
C PHE A 409 -8.97 -8.32 6.25
N ILE A 410 -8.34 -7.16 6.42
CA ILE A 410 -6.89 -7.04 6.60
C ILE A 410 -6.43 -7.89 7.79
N GLN A 411 -7.11 -7.78 8.93
CA GLN A 411 -6.70 -8.53 10.10
C GLN A 411 -6.90 -10.04 9.94
N LEU A 412 -7.97 -10.48 9.27
CA LEU A 412 -8.20 -11.90 8.99
C LEU A 412 -7.08 -12.51 8.13
N ILE A 413 -6.55 -11.75 7.17
CA ILE A 413 -5.43 -12.21 6.32
C ILE A 413 -4.10 -12.14 7.05
N LEU A 414 -3.83 -11.04 7.77
CA LEU A 414 -2.51 -10.77 8.36
C LEU A 414 -2.33 -11.35 9.77
N SER A 415 -3.35 -11.96 10.36
CA SER A 415 -3.25 -12.52 11.71
C SER A 415 -2.41 -13.81 11.75
N ASN A 416 -1.45 -13.82 12.68
CA ASN A 416 -0.58 -14.97 12.94
C ASN A 416 -1.35 -16.07 13.67
N TYR A 417 -1.94 -17.00 12.94
CA TYR A 417 -2.58 -18.17 13.54
C TYR A 417 -1.54 -19.20 14.01
N LYS A 418 -1.49 -19.38 15.33
CA LYS A 418 -0.55 -20.24 16.10
C LYS A 418 -0.57 -21.76 15.79
N ASN A 419 -1.24 -22.24 14.74
CA ASN A 419 -1.37 -23.69 14.49
C ASN A 419 -0.94 -24.09 13.06
N GLN A 420 0.13 -24.89 12.98
CA GLN A 420 0.67 -25.84 11.98
C GLN A 420 0.47 -25.66 10.45
N ASN A 421 -0.49 -24.87 9.96
CA ASN A 421 -0.48 -24.27 8.62
C ASN A 421 0.13 -22.85 8.63
N SER A 422 0.97 -22.55 9.62
CA SER A 422 1.44 -21.20 9.94
C SER A 422 2.36 -20.64 8.86
N GLU A 423 3.23 -21.44 8.24
CA GLU A 423 4.25 -20.93 7.32
C GLU A 423 3.69 -20.50 5.96
N PHE A 424 2.74 -21.27 5.41
CA PHE A 424 2.02 -20.88 4.20
C PHE A 424 1.23 -19.58 4.42
N ARG A 425 0.52 -19.46 5.55
CA ARG A 425 -0.22 -18.21 5.86
C ARG A 425 0.70 -17.03 6.11
N LYS A 426 1.85 -17.22 6.77
CA LYS A 426 2.87 -16.17 6.94
C LYS A 426 3.39 -15.71 5.58
N TYR A 427 3.68 -16.63 4.67
CA TYR A 427 4.08 -16.32 3.30
C TYR A 427 3.01 -15.51 2.56
N VAL A 428 1.75 -15.98 2.58
CA VAL A 428 0.61 -15.28 1.96
C VAL A 428 0.45 -13.88 2.57
N GLY A 429 0.53 -13.74 3.89
CA GLY A 429 0.46 -12.45 4.57
C GLY A 429 1.55 -11.48 4.08
N CYS A 430 2.78 -11.96 3.90
CA CYS A 430 3.88 -11.13 3.38
C CYS A 430 3.60 -10.64 1.95
N ILE A 431 3.14 -11.51 1.05
CA ILE A 431 2.93 -11.13 -0.36
C ILE A 431 1.65 -10.31 -0.58
N VAL A 432 0.65 -10.43 0.30
CA VAL A 432 -0.61 -9.66 0.22
C VAL A 432 -0.50 -8.29 0.89
N THR A 433 0.40 -8.10 1.85
CA THR A 433 0.57 -6.80 2.54
C THR A 433 0.84 -5.63 1.59
N PRO A 434 1.74 -5.73 0.59
CA PRO A 434 1.95 -4.65 -0.38
C PRO A 434 0.70 -4.34 -1.21
N ILE A 435 -0.08 -5.36 -1.57
CA ILE A 435 -1.35 -5.19 -2.30
C ILE A 435 -2.36 -4.43 -1.44
N ILE A 436 -2.48 -4.78 -0.15
CA ILE A 436 -3.30 -4.02 0.80
C ILE A 436 -2.80 -2.57 0.89
N CYS A 437 -1.50 -2.36 1.00
CA CYS A 437 -0.89 -1.03 1.08
C CYS A 437 -1.22 -0.16 -0.16
N SER A 438 -1.30 -0.77 -1.34
CA SER A 438 -1.65 -0.06 -2.58
C SER A 438 -3.05 0.57 -2.57
N CYS A 439 -3.97 0.12 -1.71
CA CYS A 439 -5.34 0.66 -1.64
C CYS A 439 -5.40 2.13 -1.19
N PHE A 440 -4.35 2.64 -0.55
CA PHE A 440 -4.27 4.05 -0.15
C PHE A 440 -3.84 4.98 -1.28
N ARG A 441 -3.55 4.42 -2.46
CA ARG A 441 -3.23 5.14 -3.70
C ARG A 441 -3.88 4.53 -4.96
N GLY A 442 -4.72 3.52 -4.80
CA GLY A 442 -5.40 2.83 -5.89
C GLY A 442 -6.88 2.61 -5.60
N GLU A 443 -7.62 2.26 -6.64
CA GLU A 443 -9.04 1.92 -6.58
C GLU A 443 -9.29 0.44 -6.28
N SER A 444 -10.49 0.13 -5.80
CA SER A 444 -10.88 -1.21 -5.34
C SER A 444 -10.78 -2.29 -6.41
N LEU A 445 -11.08 -1.99 -7.67
CA LEU A 445 -11.01 -2.98 -8.75
C LEU A 445 -9.58 -3.51 -8.94
N ALA A 446 -8.59 -2.61 -9.01
CA ALA A 446 -7.20 -3.01 -9.17
C ALA A 446 -6.69 -3.80 -7.95
N VAL A 447 -7.02 -3.34 -6.74
CA VAL A 447 -6.63 -4.01 -5.49
C VAL A 447 -7.25 -5.39 -5.39
N PHE A 448 -8.55 -5.53 -5.64
CA PHE A 448 -9.25 -6.82 -5.56
C PHE A 448 -8.80 -7.78 -6.65
N LYS A 449 -8.54 -7.31 -7.87
CA LYS A 449 -7.90 -8.13 -8.92
C LYS A 449 -6.56 -8.68 -8.45
N ASN A 450 -5.71 -7.85 -7.88
CA ASN A 450 -4.41 -8.28 -7.37
C ASN A 450 -4.56 -9.27 -6.19
N ILE A 451 -5.55 -9.07 -5.31
CA ILE A 451 -5.87 -10.04 -4.25
C ILE A 451 -6.32 -11.37 -4.82
N VAL A 452 -7.19 -11.39 -5.83
CA VAL A 452 -7.62 -12.64 -6.46
C VAL A 452 -6.44 -13.34 -7.13
N GLN A 453 -5.67 -12.62 -7.95
CA GLN A 453 -4.57 -13.19 -8.72
C GLN A 453 -3.40 -13.65 -7.82
N ILE A 454 -2.92 -12.77 -6.94
CA ILE A 454 -1.70 -12.99 -6.15
C ILE A 454 -2.00 -13.48 -4.74
N GLY A 455 -3.10 -13.03 -4.13
CA GLY A 455 -3.48 -13.42 -2.77
C GLY A 455 -4.26 -14.73 -2.68
N ILE A 456 -4.94 -15.15 -3.75
CA ILE A 456 -5.80 -16.35 -3.76
C ILE A 456 -5.33 -17.39 -4.79
N LEU A 457 -5.33 -17.07 -6.09
CA LEU A 457 -5.04 -18.03 -7.15
C LEU A 457 -3.60 -18.55 -7.08
N TYR A 458 -2.61 -17.66 -6.99
CA TYR A 458 -1.21 -18.07 -6.88
C TYR A 458 -0.94 -18.97 -5.63
N PRO A 459 -1.40 -18.63 -4.42
CA PRO A 459 -1.28 -19.49 -3.25
C PRO A 459 -2.04 -20.81 -3.38
N LEU A 460 -3.22 -20.82 -4.02
CA LEU A 460 -3.98 -22.06 -4.27
C LEU A 460 -3.21 -23.02 -5.20
N ILE A 461 -2.59 -22.50 -6.26
CA ILE A 461 -1.73 -23.30 -7.15
C ILE A 461 -0.55 -23.88 -6.36
N LEU A 462 0.14 -23.04 -5.58
CA LEU A 462 1.25 -23.48 -4.73
C LEU A 462 0.82 -24.57 -3.74
N PHE A 463 -0.34 -24.40 -3.11
CA PHE A 463 -0.90 -25.38 -2.17
C PHE A 463 -1.32 -26.68 -2.87
N GLY A 464 -1.83 -26.60 -4.10
CA GLY A 464 -2.11 -27.76 -4.95
C GLY A 464 -0.85 -28.57 -5.25
N ILE A 465 0.23 -27.91 -5.66
CA ILE A 465 1.54 -28.53 -5.89
C ILE A 465 2.06 -29.18 -4.59
N PHE A 466 1.96 -28.48 -3.47
CA PHE A 466 2.34 -29.01 -2.17
C PHE A 466 1.58 -30.29 -1.82
N LYS A 467 0.26 -30.31 -2.00
CA LYS A 467 -0.56 -31.52 -1.76
C LYS A 467 -0.19 -32.69 -2.65
N LEU A 468 0.13 -32.44 -3.93
CA LEU A 468 0.56 -33.49 -4.85
C LEU A 468 1.90 -34.11 -4.42
N VAL A 469 2.86 -33.28 -4.00
CA VAL A 469 4.16 -33.75 -3.48
C VAL A 469 3.98 -34.55 -2.18
N MET A 470 3.11 -34.10 -1.28
CA MET A 470 2.77 -34.83 -0.05
C MET A 470 2.17 -36.20 -0.33
N LYS A 471 1.21 -36.29 -1.27
CA LYS A 471 0.56 -37.55 -1.63
C LYS A 471 1.58 -38.57 -2.17
N LYS A 472 2.45 -38.15 -3.08
CA LYS A 472 3.48 -39.01 -3.67
C LYS A 472 4.48 -39.51 -2.62
N LYS A 473 4.81 -38.70 -1.62
CA LYS A 473 5.69 -39.11 -0.52
C LYS A 473 5.02 -40.18 0.35
N ASN A 474 3.74 -40.03 0.67
CA ASN A 474 2.98 -41.01 1.46
C ASN A 474 2.70 -42.33 0.72
N GLU A 475 2.79 -42.37 -0.61
CA GLU A 475 2.67 -43.60 -1.42
C GLU A 475 4.01 -44.37 -1.51
N MET A 476 5.14 -43.75 -1.13
CA MET A 476 6.47 -44.37 -1.13
C MET A 476 6.88 -44.98 0.23
N TYR A 477 6.09 -44.77 1.27
CA TYR A 477 6.22 -45.36 2.61
C TYR A 477 4.97 -46.20 2.90
#